data_AF-A0A2D6P9X2-F1
#
_entry.id   AF-A0A2D6P9X2-F1
#
_cell.length_a   1.000
_cell.length_b   1.000
_cell.length_c   1.000
_cell.angle_alpha   90.00
_cell.angle_beta   90.00
_cell.angle_gamma   90.00
#
_symmetry.space_group_name_H-M   'P 1'
#
loop_
_entity.id
_entity.type
_entity.pdbx_description
1 polymer ?
#
loop_
_entity_poly.entity_id
_entity_poly.type
_entity_poly.pdbx_seq_one_letter_code
_entity_poly.pdbx_strand_id
1 'polypeptide(L)'
;MNQTSEPQVNWSQDKMVEVRLNEPDDFLKVRETLTRIGVASRKEKKLYQSCHILHKQGKYFIVHFKELFALDGKYANLTINDVQRRNRITRLLADWGLISVVKEDSIIDIAPLNQIKVLPYKDKSEWTLEQKYNIGKKGKQQEEG
;
A
#
# COMPACT_ATOMS: atom_id res chain seq x y z
N MET A 1 21.05 2.64 -22.61
CA MET A 1 20.13 2.28 -21.50
C MET A 1 18.81 2.96 -21.79
N ASN A 2 17.84 2.25 -22.37
CA ASN A 2 16.49 2.82 -22.53
C ASN A 2 15.83 2.85 -21.16
N GLN A 3 15.70 4.04 -20.57
CA GLN A 3 14.77 4.26 -19.48
C GLN A 3 13.36 4.22 -20.09
N THR A 4 12.77 3.04 -20.14
CA THR A 4 11.35 2.92 -20.47
C THR A 4 10.57 3.43 -19.24
N SER A 5 10.11 4.67 -19.29
CA SER A 5 9.26 5.23 -18.23
C SER A 5 7.99 4.38 -18.12
N GLU A 6 7.69 3.86 -16.93
CA GLU A 6 6.44 3.14 -16.68
C GLU A 6 5.24 4.08 -16.94
N PRO A 7 4.16 3.58 -17.55
CA PRO A 7 2.97 4.36 -17.81
C PRO A 7 2.37 4.90 -16.50
N GLN A 8 2.13 6.21 -16.47
CA GLN A 8 1.51 6.90 -15.34
C GLN A 8 -0.01 6.71 -15.35
N VAL A 9 -0.61 6.73 -14.16
CA VAL A 9 -2.05 6.56 -13.96
C VAL A 9 -2.67 7.91 -13.59
N ASN A 10 -3.63 8.36 -14.40
CA ASN A 10 -4.51 9.45 -13.97
C ASN A 10 -5.41 8.93 -12.85
N TRP A 11 -5.24 9.46 -11.64
CA TRP A 11 -5.85 8.94 -10.43
C TRP A 11 -6.87 9.90 -9.82
N SER A 12 -7.92 9.34 -9.24
CA SER A 12 -8.99 10.05 -8.54
C SER A 12 -9.50 9.20 -7.37
N GLN A 13 -10.19 9.81 -6.40
CA GLN A 13 -10.57 9.16 -5.14
C GLN A 13 -11.49 7.94 -5.32
N ASP A 14 -12.27 7.89 -6.40
CA ASP A 14 -13.11 6.75 -6.78
C ASP A 14 -12.31 5.49 -7.15
N LYS A 15 -10.99 5.61 -7.38
CA LYS A 15 -10.10 4.49 -7.70
C LYS A 15 -9.50 3.81 -6.47
N MET A 16 -9.77 4.28 -5.26
CA MET A 16 -9.39 3.57 -4.02
C MET A 16 -10.12 2.22 -3.92
N VAL A 17 -9.47 1.23 -3.32
CA VAL A 17 -10.09 -0.10 -3.14
C VAL A 17 -10.84 -0.13 -1.82
N GLU A 18 -12.16 -0.06 -1.88
CA GLU A 18 -13.03 -0.19 -0.71
C GLU A 18 -13.04 -1.63 -0.19
N VAL A 19 -12.88 -1.79 1.12
CA VAL A 19 -12.83 -3.08 1.82
C VAL A 19 -13.70 -3.08 3.06
N ARG A 20 -14.11 -4.27 3.49
CA ARG A 20 -14.78 -4.52 4.77
C ARG A 20 -13.83 -5.24 5.72
N LEU A 21 -13.95 -4.91 7.00
CA LEU A 21 -13.31 -5.61 8.11
C LEU A 21 -14.35 -6.51 8.78
N ASN A 22 -13.92 -7.63 9.36
CA ASN A 22 -14.83 -8.50 10.10
C ASN A 22 -15.19 -7.87 11.45
N GLU A 23 -14.19 -7.33 12.14
CA GLU A 23 -14.33 -6.63 13.41
C GLU A 23 -13.64 -5.25 13.38
N PRO A 24 -14.09 -4.25 14.15
CA PRO A 24 -13.43 -2.95 14.22
C PRO A 24 -11.94 -3.03 14.59
N ASP A 25 -11.57 -3.94 15.49
CA ASP A 25 -10.19 -4.14 15.95
C ASP A 25 -9.27 -4.73 14.87
N ASP A 26 -9.83 -5.33 13.82
CA ASP A 26 -9.05 -5.83 12.68
C ASP A 26 -8.36 -4.70 11.93
N PHE A 27 -8.81 -3.45 12.09
CA PHE A 27 -8.13 -2.29 11.54
C PHE A 27 -6.66 -2.24 11.99
N LEU A 28 -6.40 -2.46 13.28
CA LEU A 28 -5.04 -2.44 13.83
C LEU A 28 -4.22 -3.63 13.34
N LYS A 29 -4.85 -4.80 13.20
CA LYS A 29 -4.22 -6.02 12.67
C LYS A 29 -3.79 -5.84 11.20
N VAL A 30 -4.69 -5.32 10.36
CA VAL A 30 -4.39 -5.01 8.95
C VAL A 30 -3.31 -3.94 8.85
N ARG A 31 -3.41 -2.88 9.66
CA ARG A 31 -2.40 -1.81 9.70
C ARG A 31 -1.01 -2.33 10.06
N GLU A 32 -0.88 -3.19 11.08
CA GLU A 32 0.39 -3.81 11.45
C GLU A 32 0.90 -4.71 10.32
N THR A 33 0.02 -5.57 9.77
CA THR A 33 0.36 -6.51 8.71
C THR A 33 0.93 -5.78 7.49
N LEU A 34 0.33 -4.68 7.09
CA LEU A 34 0.80 -3.85 5.97
C LEU A 34 2.21 -3.26 6.18
N THR A 35 2.65 -3.03 7.42
CA THR A 35 4.04 -2.56 7.69
C THR A 35 5.09 -3.60 7.31
N ARG A 36 4.70 -4.87 7.19
CA ARG A 36 5.56 -6.01 6.84
C ARG A 36 5.40 -6.44 5.38
N ILE A 37 4.73 -5.64 4.55
CA ILE A 37 4.53 -5.92 3.12
C ILE A 37 4.91 -4.73 2.25
N GLY A 38 5.74 -4.97 1.24
CA GLY A 38 6.07 -3.96 0.24
C GLY A 38 7.28 -4.30 -0.60
N VAL A 39 8.10 -3.30 -0.92
CA VAL A 39 9.31 -3.47 -1.75
C VAL A 39 10.53 -3.57 -0.84
N ALA A 40 11.37 -4.58 -1.06
CA ALA A 40 12.56 -4.82 -0.24
C ALA A 40 13.85 -4.36 -0.93
N SER A 41 14.69 -3.62 -0.21
CA SER A 41 16.11 -3.45 -0.53
C SER A 41 16.92 -4.50 0.25
N ARG A 42 17.42 -5.52 -0.45
CA ARG A 42 18.24 -6.58 0.17
C ARG A 42 19.59 -6.04 0.65
N LYS A 43 20.18 -5.09 -0.08
CA LYS A 43 21.46 -4.46 0.26
C LYS A 43 21.37 -3.74 1.61
N GLU A 44 20.27 -3.03 1.84
CA GLU A 44 20.08 -2.23 3.06
C GLU A 44 19.28 -2.96 4.14
N LYS A 45 18.82 -4.20 3.86
CA LYS A 45 17.89 -4.96 4.71
C LYS A 45 16.67 -4.12 5.14
N LYS A 46 16.16 -3.30 4.19
CA LYS A 46 15.01 -2.41 4.37
C LYS A 46 13.79 -2.94 3.63
N LEU A 47 12.63 -2.83 4.27
CA LEU A 47 11.33 -3.05 3.65
C LEU A 47 10.59 -1.71 3.60
N TYR A 48 10.26 -1.25 2.40
CA TYR A 48 9.45 -0.06 2.20
C TYR A 48 7.98 -0.47 2.10
N GLN A 49 7.17 -0.07 3.07
CA GLN A 49 5.72 -0.30 3.07
C GLN A 49 5.09 0.32 1.82
N SER A 50 4.33 -0.49 1.08
CA SER A 50 3.68 -0.02 -0.17
C SER A 50 2.26 0.47 0.05
N CYS A 51 1.49 -0.19 0.92
CA CYS A 51 0.06 0.06 1.09
C CYS A 51 -0.32 0.39 2.52
N HIS A 52 -1.41 1.12 2.68
CA HIS A 52 -1.99 1.51 3.95
C HIS A 52 -3.49 1.19 3.97
N ILE A 53 -4.00 0.94 5.16
CA ILE A 53 -5.43 0.95 5.42
C ILE A 53 -5.86 2.35 5.85
N LEU A 54 -6.83 2.92 5.14
CA LEU A 54 -7.41 4.24 5.39
C LEU A 54 -8.84 4.08 5.90
N HIS A 55 -9.20 4.80 6.96
CA HIS A 55 -10.59 4.94 7.39
C HIS A 55 -11.08 6.35 7.04
N LYS A 56 -12.10 6.45 6.19
CA LYS A 56 -12.65 7.72 5.71
C LYS A 56 -14.17 7.61 5.57
N GLN A 57 -14.90 8.53 6.22
CA GLN A 57 -16.37 8.63 6.14
C GLN A 57 -17.09 7.30 6.44
N GLY A 58 -16.64 6.56 7.46
CA GLY A 58 -17.25 5.28 7.87
C GLY A 58 -16.90 4.10 6.97
N LYS A 59 -15.97 4.26 6.02
CA LYS A 59 -15.52 3.21 5.10
C LYS A 59 -14.03 2.96 5.23
N TYR A 60 -13.61 1.74 4.91
CA TYR A 60 -12.21 1.33 4.91
C TYR A 60 -11.69 1.14 3.48
N PHE A 61 -10.45 1.52 3.25
CA PHE A 61 -9.81 1.43 1.94
C PHE A 61 -8.38 0.89 2.05
N ILE A 62 -7.97 0.07 1.08
CA ILE A 62 -6.56 -0.23 0.84
C ILE A 62 -6.03 0.69 -0.25
N VAL A 63 -4.99 1.45 0.08
CA VAL A 63 -4.40 2.46 -0.80
C VAL A 63 -2.88 2.37 -0.81
N HIS A 64 -2.28 2.61 -1.97
CA HIS A 64 -0.85 2.79 -2.14
C HIS A 64 -0.40 4.13 -1.55
N PHE A 65 0.81 4.22 -1.02
CA PHE A 65 1.30 5.46 -0.39
C PHE A 65 1.30 6.68 -1.35
N LYS A 66 1.46 6.45 -2.66
CA LYS A 66 1.36 7.52 -3.68
C LYS A 66 -0.08 8.02 -3.87
N GLU A 67 -1.09 7.18 -3.68
CA GLU A 67 -2.49 7.61 -3.69
C GLU A 67 -2.77 8.54 -2.49
N LEU A 68 -2.10 8.31 -1.36
CA LEU A 68 -2.16 9.21 -0.20
C LEU A 68 -1.52 10.58 -0.50
N PHE A 69 -0.40 10.63 -1.25
CA PHE A 69 0.14 11.91 -1.73
C PHE A 69 -0.85 12.65 -2.64
N ALA A 70 -1.50 11.93 -3.56
CA ALA A 70 -2.52 12.52 -4.44
C ALA A 70 -3.75 13.01 -3.64
N LEU A 71 -4.18 12.29 -2.60
CA LEU A 71 -5.24 12.72 -1.68
C LEU A 71 -4.91 14.03 -0.96
N ASP A 72 -3.64 14.25 -0.64
CA ASP A 72 -3.14 15.49 -0.04
C ASP A 72 -2.92 16.62 -1.07
N GLY A 73 -3.25 16.40 -2.34
CA GLY A 73 -3.01 17.37 -3.42
C GLY A 73 -1.53 17.53 -3.80
N LYS A 74 -0.66 16.60 -3.39
CA LYS A 74 0.76 16.59 -3.73
C LYS A 74 1.00 15.88 -5.06
N TYR A 75 2.14 16.18 -5.68
CA TYR A 75 2.59 15.43 -6.86
C TYR A 75 2.77 13.95 -6.51
N ALA A 76 2.08 13.09 -7.26
CA ALA A 76 2.14 11.65 -7.09
C ALA A 76 2.42 10.99 -8.44
N ASN A 77 3.62 10.46 -8.61
CA ASN A 77 4.03 9.71 -9.80
C ASN A 77 3.51 8.27 -9.75
N LEU A 78 2.19 8.09 -9.61
CA LEU A 78 1.55 6.77 -9.55
C LEU A 78 1.66 6.06 -10.90
N THR A 79 2.25 4.86 -10.93
CA THR A 79 2.36 4.04 -12.14
C THR A 79 1.36 2.89 -12.12
N ILE A 80 1.17 2.24 -13.28
CA ILE A 80 0.34 1.02 -13.35
C ILE A 80 0.87 -0.07 -12.41
N ASN A 81 2.20 -0.19 -12.29
CA ASN A 81 2.83 -1.17 -11.43
C ASN A 81 2.55 -0.91 -9.94
N ASP A 82 2.45 0.34 -9.51
CA ASP A 82 2.03 0.69 -8.14
C ASP A 82 0.59 0.21 -7.86
N VAL A 83 -0.32 0.40 -8.81
CA VAL A 83 -1.72 -0.07 -8.74
C VAL A 83 -1.77 -1.60 -8.70
N GLN A 84 -1.02 -2.27 -9.56
CA GLN A 84 -0.91 -3.73 -9.60
C GLN A 84 -0.35 -4.30 -8.29
N ARG A 85 0.63 -3.64 -7.66
CA ARG A 85 1.15 -4.02 -6.33
C ARG A 85 0.10 -3.84 -5.25
N ARG A 86 -0.65 -2.73 -5.25
CA ARG A 86 -1.78 -2.51 -4.34
C ARG A 86 -2.81 -3.61 -4.46
N ASN A 87 -3.18 -3.97 -5.69
CA ASN A 87 -4.17 -5.01 -5.95
C ASN A 87 -3.66 -6.38 -5.47
N ARG A 88 -2.39 -6.73 -5.74
CA ARG A 88 -1.78 -7.96 -5.22
C ARG A 88 -1.79 -8.01 -3.69
N ILE A 89 -1.40 -6.92 -3.02
CA ILE A 89 -1.38 -6.86 -1.55
C ILE A 89 -2.81 -6.98 -1.00
N THR A 90 -3.77 -6.30 -1.62
CA THR A 90 -5.19 -6.40 -1.24
C THR A 90 -5.67 -7.84 -1.35
N ARG A 91 -5.34 -8.51 -2.47
CA ARG A 91 -5.69 -9.92 -2.67
C ARG A 91 -5.09 -10.83 -1.60
N LEU A 92 -3.82 -10.64 -1.23
CA LEU A 92 -3.19 -11.40 -0.14
C LEU A 92 -3.92 -11.23 1.19
N LEU A 93 -4.31 -9.99 1.53
CA LEU A 93 -5.07 -9.73 2.76
C LEU A 93 -6.45 -10.41 2.74
N ALA A 94 -7.12 -10.41 1.59
CA ALA A 94 -8.40 -11.08 1.41
C ALA A 94 -8.27 -12.62 1.49
N ASP A 95 -7.26 -13.19 0.83
CA ASP A 95 -6.97 -14.63 0.86
C ASP A 95 -6.63 -15.12 2.29
N TRP A 96 -6.06 -14.25 3.15
CA TRP A 96 -5.84 -14.53 4.58
C TRP A 96 -7.06 -14.28 5.47
N GLY A 97 -8.20 -13.84 4.90
CA GLY A 97 -9.42 -13.55 5.64
C GLY A 97 -9.35 -12.30 6.52
N LEU A 98 -8.36 -11.42 6.32
CA LEU A 98 -8.21 -10.18 7.09
C LEU A 98 -9.17 -9.08 6.64
N ILE A 99 -9.61 -9.14 5.38
CA ILE A 99 -10.52 -8.17 4.76
C ILE A 99 -11.45 -8.88 3.78
N SER A 100 -12.52 -8.21 3.37
CA SER A 100 -13.30 -8.56 2.16
C SER A 100 -13.31 -7.38 1.19
N VAL A 101 -13.10 -7.61 -0.11
CA VAL A 101 -13.09 -6.54 -1.11
C VAL A 101 -14.52 -6.25 -1.56
N VAL A 102 -14.92 -4.97 -1.57
CA VAL A 102 -16.31 -4.61 -1.92
C VAL A 102 -16.58 -4.78 -3.41
N LYS A 103 -15.58 -4.49 -4.27
CA LYS A 103 -15.65 -4.67 -5.71
C LYS A 103 -14.44 -5.46 -6.19
N GLU A 104 -14.58 -6.78 -6.35
CA GLU A 104 -13.49 -7.68 -6.77
C GLU A 104 -12.86 -7.23 -8.10
N ASP A 105 -13.65 -6.67 -9.03
CA ASP A 105 -13.15 -6.16 -10.31
C ASP A 105 -12.10 -5.04 -10.17
N SER A 106 -12.07 -4.35 -9.02
CA SER A 106 -11.10 -3.28 -8.75
C SER A 106 -9.67 -3.79 -8.52
N ILE A 107 -9.50 -5.11 -8.34
CA ILE A 107 -8.21 -5.74 -8.03
C ILE A 107 -7.81 -6.88 -9.00
N ILE A 108 -8.43 -6.96 -10.19
CA ILE A 108 -8.13 -8.03 -11.17
C ILE A 108 -6.67 -7.99 -11.64
N ASP A 109 -6.19 -6.80 -12.01
CA ASP A 109 -4.83 -6.64 -12.52
C ASP A 109 -3.83 -6.54 -11.36
N ILE A 110 -2.92 -7.52 -11.26
CA ILE A 110 -2.07 -7.74 -10.09
C ILE A 110 -0.61 -7.90 -10.48
N ALA A 111 0.28 -7.36 -9.64
CA ALA A 111 1.72 -7.52 -9.86
C ALA A 111 2.15 -8.98 -9.59
N PRO A 112 3.23 -9.45 -10.24
CA PRO A 112 3.85 -10.73 -9.89
C PRO A 112 4.31 -10.76 -8.43
N LEU A 113 4.14 -11.91 -7.76
CA LEU A 113 4.42 -12.04 -6.33
C LEU A 113 5.90 -11.77 -5.99
N ASN A 114 6.84 -12.08 -6.90
CA ASN A 114 8.27 -11.84 -6.72
C ASN A 114 8.65 -10.35 -6.65
N GLN A 115 7.75 -9.44 -7.05
CA GLN A 115 7.95 -7.99 -6.90
C GLN A 115 7.54 -7.46 -5.52
N ILE A 116 7.00 -8.32 -4.65
CA ILE A 116 6.50 -7.96 -3.33
C ILE A 116 7.18 -8.85 -2.30
N LYS A 117 7.72 -8.23 -1.26
CA LYS A 117 8.25 -8.93 -0.09
C LYS A 117 7.19 -8.91 1.00
N VAL A 118 6.87 -10.10 1.50
CA VAL A 118 6.10 -10.31 2.73
C VAL A 118 7.10 -10.80 3.79
N LEU A 119 7.15 -10.12 4.94
CA LEU A 119 7.97 -10.54 6.08
C LEU A 119 7.10 -11.26 7.13
N PRO A 120 7.44 -12.53 7.47
CA PRO A 120 6.92 -13.18 8.67
C PRO A 120 7.22 -12.35 9.92
N TYR A 121 6.35 -12.42 10.92
CA TYR A 121 6.53 -11.68 12.17
C TYR A 121 7.88 -11.97 12.85
N LYS A 122 8.32 -13.24 12.82
CA LYS A 122 9.61 -13.67 13.38
C LYS A 122 10.84 -13.01 12.75
N ASP A 123 10.74 -12.61 11.47
CA ASP A 123 11.86 -12.00 10.74
C ASP A 123 11.82 -10.47 10.85
N LYS A 124 10.79 -9.89 11.49
CA LYS A 124 10.56 -8.44 11.55
C LYS A 124 11.75 -7.67 12.13
N SER A 125 12.37 -8.18 13.18
CA SER A 125 13.51 -7.53 13.86
C SER A 125 14.78 -7.51 13.02
N GLU A 126 14.85 -8.33 11.96
CA GLU A 126 15.99 -8.36 11.05
C GLU A 126 15.92 -7.30 9.95
N TRP A 127 14.79 -6.61 9.83
CA TRP A 127 14.54 -5.66 8.76
C TRP A 127 14.18 -4.29 9.32
N THR A 128 14.69 -3.25 8.68
CA THR A 128 14.22 -1.89 8.92
C THR A 128 12.93 -1.69 8.14
N LEU A 129 11.82 -1.49 8.85
CA LEU A 129 10.50 -1.23 8.25
C LEU A 129 10.32 0.28 8.02
N GLU A 130 10.32 0.69 6.76
CA GLU A 130 10.26 2.09 6.34
C GLU A 130 8.86 2.44 5.81
N GLN A 131 8.28 3.53 6.32
CA GLN A 131 6.99 4.03 5.86
C GLN A 131 7.18 5.30 5.03
N LYS A 132 6.90 5.22 3.72
CA LYS A 132 6.98 6.39 2.83
C LYS A 132 5.89 7.44 3.08
N TYR A 133 4.82 7.05 3.78
CA TYR A 133 3.74 7.96 4.17
C TYR A 133 3.34 7.71 5.63
N ASN A 134 3.11 8.78 6.37
CA ASN A 134 2.65 8.74 7.76
C ASN A 134 1.22 9.27 7.84
N ILE A 135 0.23 8.39 8.02
CA ILE A 135 -1.18 8.80 8.18
C ILE A 135 -1.34 9.55 9.51
N GLY A 136 -1.89 10.78 9.44
CA GLY A 136 -2.29 11.55 10.62
C GLY A 136 -1.22 12.47 11.22
N LYS A 137 -0.01 12.54 10.66
CA LYS A 137 0.93 13.60 11.03
C LYS A 137 0.58 14.89 10.29
N LYS A 138 -0.05 15.85 10.97
CA LYS A 138 -0.10 17.25 10.50
C LYS A 138 1.35 17.72 10.34
N GLY A 139 1.73 17.97 9.08
CA GLY A 139 2.99 18.52 8.58
C GLY A 139 4.17 18.69 9.54
N LYS A 140 5.19 17.85 9.40
CA LYS A 140 6.52 18.41 9.15
C LYS A 140 6.84 18.14 7.69
N GLN A 141 6.84 19.21 6.93
CA GLN A 141 7.24 19.30 5.54
C GLN A 141 8.68 18.76 5.44
N GLN A 142 8.85 17.58 4.84
CA GLN A 142 10.16 17.18 4.34
C GLN A 142 10.25 17.77 2.94
N GLU A 143 10.95 18.91 2.85
CA GLU A 143 11.50 19.40 1.60
C GLU A 143 12.52 18.36 1.14
N GLU A 144 12.25 17.73 -0.01
CA GLU A 144 13.26 16.95 -0.73
C GLU A 144 14.26 17.96 -1.32
N GLY A 145 15.50 17.91 -0.84
CA GLY A 145 16.66 18.54 -1.47
C GLY A 145 17.33 17.61 -2.48
#